data_AF-A0A1A8P1F1-F1
#
_entry.id   AF-A0A1A8P1F1-F1
#
_cell.length_a   1.000
_cell.length_b   1.000
_cell.length_c   1.000
_cell.angle_alpha   90.00
_cell.angle_beta   90.00
_cell.angle_gamma   90.00
#
_symmetry.space_group_name_H-M   'P 1'
#
loop_
_entity.id
_entity.type
_entity.pdbx_description
1 polymer ?
#
loop_
_entity_poly.entity_id
_entity_poly.type
_entity_poly.pdbx_seq_one_letter_code
_entity_poly.pdbx_strand_id
1 'polypeptide(L)'
;MLPVTEAGSLNQSSQDCEAPFADGRLPLMIVYISVLIIGLPANLLTVFLTWLQVRRKNVLGVYLWSLSLCDLTYLCTLPLWTDYIYRGHLWQWSSAACKLTGYIFFTNMYVSIFLLCCISLDRYMAVAYCLEARGMRRQRYAVLTTVTIVVMVAVVHTAVFTMREGAVT
;
A
#
# COMPACT_ATOMS: atom_id res chain seq x y z
N MET A 1 -22.55 -72.15 -16.19
CA MET A 1 -22.00 -72.12 -14.81
C MET A 1 -21.20 -70.84 -14.67
N LEU A 2 -21.64 -69.91 -13.81
CA LEU A 2 -20.89 -68.73 -13.32
C LEU A 2 -19.76 -69.20 -12.36
N PRO A 3 -18.78 -68.36 -11.90
CA PRO A 3 -18.76 -66.89 -11.80
C PRO A 3 -17.47 -66.21 -12.36
N VAL A 4 -17.49 -64.95 -12.81
CA VAL A 4 -17.44 -63.65 -12.07
C VAL A 4 -16.19 -63.47 -11.20
N THR A 5 -15.23 -62.68 -11.71
CA THR A 5 -14.48 -61.70 -10.91
C THR A 5 -14.04 -60.52 -11.77
N GLU A 6 -14.77 -59.41 -11.57
CA GLU A 6 -14.34 -58.00 -11.57
C GLU A 6 -13.80 -57.38 -12.87
N ALA A 7 -14.71 -56.68 -13.54
CA ALA A 7 -14.43 -55.61 -14.48
C ALA A 7 -13.77 -54.42 -13.74
N GLY A 8 -12.57 -54.05 -14.17
CA GLY A 8 -11.92 -52.78 -13.85
C GLY A 8 -11.78 -51.91 -15.10
N SER A 9 -12.89 -51.57 -15.75
CA SER A 9 -12.93 -50.60 -16.85
C SER A 9 -12.90 -49.17 -16.31
N LEU A 10 -11.89 -48.41 -16.74
CA LEU A 10 -11.87 -46.95 -16.95
C LEU A 10 -12.56 -46.09 -15.89
N ASN A 11 -11.80 -45.41 -15.02
CA ASN A 11 -12.16 -44.02 -14.74
C ASN A 11 -11.00 -43.14 -14.24
N GLN A 12 -10.69 -42.15 -15.08
CA GLN A 12 -10.22 -40.81 -14.71
C GLN A 12 -8.95 -40.69 -13.88
N SER A 13 -7.86 -40.31 -14.58
CA SER A 13 -7.18 -39.04 -14.31
C SER A 13 -7.56 -38.35 -12.99
N SER A 14 -7.05 -38.88 -11.89
CA SER A 14 -6.88 -38.15 -10.62
C SER A 14 -5.41 -38.21 -10.26
N GLN A 15 -4.56 -37.92 -11.25
CA GLN A 15 -3.38 -37.13 -10.95
C GLN A 15 -3.99 -35.83 -10.46
N ASP A 16 -4.10 -35.68 -9.14
CA ASP A 16 -4.46 -34.41 -8.52
C ASP A 16 -3.48 -33.40 -9.12
N CYS A 17 -3.94 -32.64 -10.11
CA CYS A 17 -3.35 -31.37 -10.47
C CYS A 17 -3.70 -30.41 -9.34
N GLU A 18 -3.27 -30.74 -8.13
CA GLU A 18 -3.24 -29.82 -7.01
C GLU A 18 -2.10 -28.87 -7.35
N ALA A 19 -2.45 -27.81 -8.07
CA ALA A 19 -1.51 -26.77 -8.40
C ALA A 19 -0.84 -26.26 -7.10
N PRO A 20 0.46 -25.95 -7.12
CA PRO A 20 1.23 -25.49 -5.96
C PRO A 20 0.86 -24.06 -5.52
N PHE A 21 -0.42 -23.70 -5.55
CA PHE A 21 -0.94 -22.48 -4.98
C PHE A 21 -0.75 -22.44 -3.45
N ALA A 22 -0.51 -23.58 -2.80
CA ALA A 22 -0.09 -23.63 -1.40
C ALA A 22 1.30 -23.03 -1.17
N ASP A 23 2.24 -23.24 -2.09
CA ASP A 23 3.63 -22.82 -1.96
C ASP A 23 3.81 -21.30 -2.05
N GLY A 24 2.89 -20.59 -2.73
CA GLY A 24 2.92 -19.12 -2.85
C GLY A 24 2.35 -18.37 -1.64
N ARG A 25 1.52 -19.01 -0.80
CA ARG A 25 0.85 -18.33 0.32
C ARG A 25 1.79 -18.07 1.49
N LEU A 26 2.62 -19.05 1.82
CA LEU A 26 3.60 -18.98 2.90
C LEU A 26 4.60 -17.81 2.71
N PRO A 27 5.28 -17.67 1.56
CA PRO A 27 6.23 -16.57 1.35
C PRO A 27 5.53 -15.20 1.36
N LEU A 28 4.31 -15.08 0.82
CA LEU A 28 3.56 -13.82 0.87
C LEU A 28 3.22 -13.39 2.30
N MET A 29 2.78 -14.32 3.15
CA MET A 29 2.53 -14.02 4.57
C MET A 29 3.80 -13.58 5.29
N ILE A 30 4.91 -14.29 5.07
CA ILE A 30 6.21 -13.94 5.66
C ILE A 30 6.62 -12.53 5.24
N VAL A 31 6.45 -12.18 3.96
CA VAL A 31 6.73 -10.84 3.46
C VAL A 31 5.81 -9.81 4.12
N TYR A 32 4.50 -10.03 4.21
CA TYR A 32 3.59 -9.06 4.82
C TYR A 32 3.86 -8.86 6.32
N ILE A 33 4.13 -9.93 7.06
CA ILE A 33 4.45 -9.84 8.50
C ILE A 33 5.82 -9.15 8.70
N SER A 34 6.83 -9.48 7.91
CA SER A 34 8.15 -8.83 8.02
C SER A 34 8.09 -7.35 7.67
N VAL A 35 7.36 -6.98 6.61
CA VAL A 35 7.11 -5.59 6.24
C VAL A 35 6.34 -4.86 7.34
N LEU A 36 5.40 -5.51 8.02
CA LEU A 36 4.68 -4.90 9.14
C LEU A 36 5.61 -4.64 10.34
N ILE A 37 6.40 -5.64 10.74
CA ILE A 37 7.31 -5.57 11.90
C ILE A 37 8.42 -4.55 11.68
N ILE A 38 8.97 -4.47 10.47
CA ILE A 38 10.06 -3.52 10.15
C ILE A 38 9.48 -2.16 9.77
N GLY A 39 8.44 -2.15 8.97
CA GLY A 39 7.85 -0.94 8.39
C GLY A 39 7.15 -0.06 9.41
N LEU A 40 6.45 -0.63 10.39
CA LEU A 40 5.77 0.16 11.43
C LEU A 40 6.75 1.03 12.24
N PRO A 41 7.78 0.46 12.90
CA PRO A 41 8.71 1.26 13.69
C PRO A 41 9.53 2.22 12.81
N ALA A 42 9.94 1.79 11.61
CA ALA A 42 10.68 2.65 10.68
C ALA A 42 9.88 3.88 10.24
N ASN A 43 8.61 3.69 9.84
CA ASN A 43 7.75 4.78 9.41
C ASN A 43 7.30 5.67 10.58
N LEU A 44 7.02 5.09 11.76
CA LEU A 44 6.73 5.87 12.97
C LEU A 44 7.90 6.78 13.37
N LEU A 45 9.12 6.23 13.37
CA LEU A 45 10.33 7.01 13.63
C LEU A 45 10.50 8.10 12.57
N THR A 46 10.26 7.78 11.30
CA THR A 46 10.35 8.76 10.21
C THR A 46 9.33 9.88 10.39
N VAL A 47 8.08 9.58 10.73
CA VAL A 47 7.05 10.60 11.05
C VAL A 47 7.53 11.49 12.20
N PHE A 48 8.08 10.92 13.27
CA PHE A 48 8.59 11.68 14.41
C PHE A 48 9.74 12.63 14.02
N LEU A 49 10.73 12.14 13.28
CA LEU A 49 11.89 12.92 12.85
C LEU A 49 11.49 14.00 11.83
N THR A 50 10.66 13.64 10.86
CA THR A 50 10.21 14.56 9.81
C THR A 50 9.26 15.60 10.35
N TRP A 51 8.44 15.31 11.36
CA TRP A 51 7.64 16.29 12.08
C TRP A 51 8.50 17.43 12.64
N LEU A 52 9.66 17.11 13.23
CA LEU A 52 10.60 18.13 13.68
C LEU A 52 11.16 18.96 12.52
N GLN A 53 11.43 18.35 11.36
CA GLN A 53 11.89 19.05 10.16
C GLN A 53 10.79 19.95 9.55
N VAL A 54 9.54 19.52 9.58
CA VAL A 54 8.37 20.31 9.16
C VAL A 54 8.24 21.57 10.04
N ARG A 55 8.42 21.43 11.36
CA ARG A 55 8.47 22.59 12.29
C ARG A 55 9.59 23.58 11.94
N ARG A 56 10.69 23.10 11.36
CA ARG A 56 11.80 23.93 10.85
C ARG A 56 11.56 24.46 9.43
N LYS A 57 10.34 24.35 8.90
CA LYS A 57 9.92 24.78 7.55
C LYS A 57 10.75 24.17 6.42
N ASN A 58 11.25 22.94 6.61
CA ASN A 58 11.98 22.22 5.58
C ASN A 58 10.99 21.53 4.62
N VAL A 59 11.09 21.85 3.32
CA VAL A 59 10.22 21.28 2.27
C VAL A 59 10.42 19.76 2.16
N LEU A 60 11.67 19.27 2.31
CA LEU A 60 11.96 17.84 2.32
C LEU A 60 11.25 17.11 3.47
N GLY A 61 11.19 17.73 4.65
CA GLY A 61 10.50 17.18 5.81
C GLY A 61 9.01 16.97 5.54
N VAL A 62 8.39 17.86 4.77
CA VAL A 62 6.98 17.75 4.39
C VAL A 62 6.72 16.59 3.44
N TYR A 63 7.58 16.39 2.43
CA TYR A 63 7.48 15.26 1.52
C TYR A 63 7.63 13.91 2.26
N LEU A 64 8.66 13.80 3.10
CA LEU A 64 8.93 12.59 3.86
C LEU A 64 7.85 12.30 4.91
N TRP A 65 7.32 13.34 5.56
CA TRP A 65 6.22 13.19 6.52
C TRP A 65 4.95 12.67 5.83
N SER A 66 4.62 13.22 4.66
CA SER A 66 3.46 12.77 3.88
C SER A 66 3.63 11.33 3.41
N LEU A 67 4.82 10.97 2.90
CA LEU A 67 5.15 9.61 2.47
C LEU A 67 4.94 8.60 3.60
N SER A 68 5.54 8.85 4.77
CA SER A 68 5.44 7.93 5.91
C SER A 68 4.03 7.80 6.47
N LEU A 69 3.19 8.85 6.42
CA LEU A 69 1.78 8.72 6.79
C LEU A 69 1.00 7.80 5.85
N CYS A 70 1.26 7.90 4.54
CA CYS A 70 0.65 7.00 3.55
C CYS A 70 1.09 5.56 3.78
N ASP A 71 2.37 5.34 4.08
CA ASP A 71 2.91 4.01 4.37
C ASP A 71 2.30 3.44 5.65
N LEU A 72 2.19 4.22 6.73
CA LEU A 72 1.52 3.77 7.95
C LEU A 72 0.06 3.39 7.71
N THR A 73 -0.65 4.16 6.88
CA THR A 73 -2.05 3.86 6.52
C THR A 73 -2.14 2.51 5.78
N TYR A 74 -1.23 2.24 4.84
CA TYR A 74 -1.15 0.95 4.17
C TYR A 74 -0.74 -0.19 5.10
N LEU A 75 0.26 0.01 5.97
CA LEU A 75 0.70 -0.98 6.96
C LEU A 75 -0.45 -1.40 7.89
N CYS A 76 -1.34 -0.48 8.27
CA CYS A 76 -2.55 -0.81 9.02
C CYS A 76 -3.51 -1.75 8.27
N THR A 77 -3.46 -1.80 6.93
CA THR A 77 -4.28 -2.72 6.11
C THR A 77 -3.64 -4.08 5.89
N LEU A 78 -2.31 -4.23 6.08
CA LEU A 78 -1.61 -5.51 5.94
C LEU A 78 -2.18 -6.67 6.79
N PRO A 79 -2.63 -6.50 8.05
CA PRO A 79 -3.23 -7.60 8.79
C PRO A 79 -4.49 -8.17 8.11
N LEU A 80 -5.27 -7.34 7.41
CA LEU A 80 -6.43 -7.79 6.63
C LEU A 80 -5.99 -8.64 5.43
N TRP A 81 -4.90 -8.25 4.77
CA TRP A 81 -4.31 -9.01 3.67
C TRP A 81 -3.74 -10.36 4.13
N THR A 82 -3.09 -10.39 5.30
CA THR A 82 -2.58 -11.64 5.88
C THR A 82 -3.71 -12.61 6.21
N ASP A 83 -4.80 -12.13 6.83
CA ASP A 83 -5.99 -12.95 7.12
C ASP A 83 -6.66 -13.46 5.83
N TYR A 84 -6.75 -12.63 4.79
CA TYR A 84 -7.26 -13.02 3.48
C TYR A 84 -6.46 -14.16 2.83
N ILE A 85 -5.13 -14.08 2.85
CA ILE A 85 -4.26 -15.14 2.30
C ILE A 85 -4.33 -16.39 3.18
N TYR A 86 -4.43 -16.23 4.50
CA TYR A 86 -4.53 -17.34 5.45
C TYR A 86 -5.77 -18.18 5.23
N ARG A 87 -6.88 -17.55 4.88
CA ARG A 87 -8.15 -18.21 4.58
C ARG A 87 -8.26 -18.70 3.13
N GLY A 88 -7.16 -18.70 2.38
CA GLY A 88 -7.15 -19.19 1.00
C GLY A 88 -7.90 -18.26 0.04
N HIS A 89 -7.71 -16.95 0.17
CA HIS A 89 -8.35 -15.91 -0.66
C HIS A 89 -9.87 -15.77 -0.42
N LEU A 90 -10.33 -16.14 0.77
CA LEU A 90 -11.70 -15.89 1.21
C LEU A 90 -11.76 -14.61 2.05
N TRP A 91 -12.44 -13.59 1.53
CA TRP A 91 -12.62 -12.31 2.23
C TRP A 91 -13.83 -12.39 3.19
N GLN A 92 -13.56 -12.44 4.50
CA GLN A 92 -14.62 -12.51 5.53
C GLN A 92 -15.04 -11.14 6.07
N TRP A 93 -14.25 -10.10 5.80
CA TRP A 93 -14.57 -8.74 6.19
C TRP A 93 -15.68 -8.18 5.28
N SER A 94 -16.19 -6.99 5.61
CA SER A 94 -17.22 -6.37 4.78
C SER A 94 -16.72 -6.09 3.36
N SER A 95 -17.64 -6.05 2.39
CA SER A 95 -17.32 -5.65 1.00
C SER A 95 -16.70 -4.24 0.94
N ALA A 96 -17.13 -3.35 1.84
CA ALA A 96 -16.55 -2.02 1.99
C ALA A 96 -15.07 -2.09 2.38
N ALA A 97 -14.70 -2.95 3.34
CA ALA A 97 -13.31 -3.13 3.74
C ALA A 97 -12.43 -3.63 2.58
N CYS A 98 -12.94 -4.53 1.73
CA CYS A 98 -12.20 -5.02 0.54
C CYS A 98 -11.89 -3.89 -0.44
N LYS A 99 -12.89 -3.06 -0.74
CA LYS A 99 -12.73 -1.91 -1.62
C LYS A 99 -11.76 -0.89 -1.03
N LEU A 100 -11.86 -0.64 0.28
CA LEU A 100 -10.97 0.27 0.98
C LEU A 100 -9.52 -0.20 0.99
N THR A 101 -9.25 -1.46 1.32
CA THR A 101 -7.88 -1.98 1.36
C THR A 101 -7.23 -1.95 -0.02
N GLY A 102 -7.97 -2.32 -1.07
CA GLY A 102 -7.52 -2.18 -2.45
C GLY A 102 -7.24 -0.72 -2.83
N TYR A 103 -8.15 0.19 -2.48
CA TYR A 103 -7.98 1.62 -2.73
C TYR A 103 -6.76 2.21 -2.02
N ILE A 104 -6.55 1.88 -0.74
CA ILE A 104 -5.39 2.32 0.04
C ILE A 104 -4.09 1.80 -0.59
N PHE A 105 -4.06 0.54 -1.03
CA PHE A 105 -2.90 -0.04 -1.70
C PHE A 105 -2.49 0.76 -2.95
N PHE A 106 -3.44 0.96 -3.89
CA PHE A 106 -3.14 1.72 -5.10
C PHE A 106 -2.79 3.18 -4.80
N THR A 107 -3.53 3.81 -3.88
CA THR A 107 -3.26 5.20 -3.48
C THR A 107 -1.86 5.35 -2.91
N ASN A 108 -1.45 4.47 -1.98
CA ASN A 108 -0.10 4.47 -1.44
C ASN A 108 0.94 4.36 -2.55
N MET A 109 0.78 3.41 -3.47
CA MET A 109 1.71 3.22 -4.58
C MET A 109 1.87 4.49 -5.43
N TYR A 110 0.76 5.09 -5.88
CA TYR A 110 0.80 6.27 -6.74
C TYR A 110 1.40 7.49 -6.03
N VAL A 111 1.06 7.68 -4.76
CA VAL A 111 1.51 8.83 -3.98
C VAL A 111 3.00 8.74 -3.69
N SER A 112 3.48 7.55 -3.33
CA SER A 112 4.89 7.30 -3.12
C SER A 112 5.69 7.58 -4.39
N ILE A 113 5.22 7.13 -5.56
CA ILE A 113 5.86 7.43 -6.85
C ILE A 113 5.88 8.94 -7.12
N PHE A 114 4.74 9.62 -6.96
CA PHE A 114 4.65 11.06 -7.20
C PHE A 114 5.56 11.86 -6.27
N LEU A 115 5.59 11.54 -4.98
CA LEU A 115 6.45 12.19 -4.00
C LEU A 115 7.93 11.96 -4.30
N LEU A 116 8.33 10.73 -4.66
CA LEU A 116 9.69 10.43 -5.08
C LEU A 116 10.09 11.21 -6.33
N CYS A 117 9.21 11.31 -7.33
CA CYS A 117 9.43 12.15 -8.50
C CYS A 117 9.61 13.63 -8.11
N CYS A 118 8.77 14.15 -7.21
CA CYS A 118 8.92 15.52 -6.71
C CYS A 118 10.24 15.73 -5.97
N ILE A 119 10.67 14.79 -5.13
CA ILE A 119 11.96 14.84 -4.41
C ILE A 119 13.12 14.82 -5.41
N SER A 120 13.10 13.92 -6.40
CA SER A 120 14.13 13.83 -7.43
C SER A 120 14.21 15.11 -8.27
N LEU A 121 13.07 15.68 -8.65
CA LEU A 121 13.01 16.95 -9.37
C LEU A 121 13.54 18.10 -8.51
N ASP A 122 13.17 18.16 -7.23
CA ASP A 122 13.70 19.16 -6.29
C ASP A 122 15.23 19.09 -6.18
N ARG A 123 15.80 17.89 -6.03
CA ARG A 123 17.25 17.68 -5.95
C ARG A 123 17.95 18.00 -7.28
N TYR A 124 17.42 17.52 -8.39
CA TYR A 124 17.96 17.80 -9.73
C TYR A 124 18.03 19.30 -9.98
N MET A 125 16.98 20.02 -9.62
CA MET A 125 16.92 21.47 -9.77
C MET A 125 17.84 22.19 -8.81
N ALA A 126 17.96 21.74 -7.55
CA ALA A 126 18.92 22.34 -6.63
C ALA A 126 20.36 22.26 -7.20
N VAL A 127 20.72 21.15 -7.84
CA VAL A 127 22.05 20.98 -8.45
C VAL A 127 22.18 21.79 -9.74
N ALA A 128 21.22 21.67 -10.66
CA ALA A 128 21.26 22.37 -11.95
C ALA A 128 21.18 23.90 -11.80
N TYR A 129 20.33 24.42 -10.91
CA TYR A 129 20.10 25.85 -10.72
C TYR A 129 21.01 26.51 -9.69
N CYS A 130 21.77 25.74 -8.89
CA CYS A 130 22.96 26.29 -8.23
C CYS A 130 23.94 26.94 -9.23
N LEU A 131 23.80 26.65 -10.54
CA LEU A 131 24.54 27.29 -11.61
C LEU A 131 23.83 28.52 -12.25
N GLU A 132 22.52 28.77 -12.04
CA GLU A 132 21.73 29.65 -12.94
C GLU A 132 20.80 30.70 -12.28
N ALA A 133 20.91 30.96 -10.97
CA ALA A 133 20.29 32.09 -10.25
C ALA A 133 18.74 32.13 -10.10
N ARG A 134 18.29 32.65 -8.94
CA ARG A 134 17.01 32.35 -8.25
C ARG A 134 15.85 33.31 -8.57
N GLY A 135 14.60 32.82 -8.40
CA GLY A 135 13.51 33.69 -7.93
C GLY A 135 12.11 33.08 -7.99
N MET A 136 11.62 32.78 -9.20
CA MET A 136 10.17 32.67 -9.45
C MET A 136 9.54 31.29 -9.16
N ARG A 137 10.33 30.22 -9.01
CA ARG A 137 9.81 28.83 -8.93
C ARG A 137 9.53 28.30 -7.52
N ARG A 138 10.12 28.86 -6.46
CA ARG A 138 9.90 28.41 -5.07
C ARG A 138 8.42 28.42 -4.67
N GLN A 139 7.65 29.33 -5.27
CA GLN A 139 6.22 29.46 -5.03
C GLN A 139 5.39 28.37 -5.72
N ARG A 140 5.72 27.98 -6.96
CA ARG A 140 5.06 26.84 -7.64
C ARG A 140 5.29 25.52 -6.91
N TYR A 141 6.51 25.31 -6.38
CA TYR A 141 6.82 24.14 -5.58
C TYR A 141 6.07 24.12 -4.25
N ALA A 142 6.06 25.24 -3.53
CA ALA A 142 5.27 25.34 -2.29
C ALA A 142 3.79 25.01 -2.54
N VAL A 143 3.21 25.53 -3.63
CA VAL A 143 1.82 25.24 -4.03
C VAL A 143 1.62 23.76 -4.34
N LEU A 144 2.48 23.14 -5.15
CA LEU A 144 2.40 21.70 -5.45
C LEU A 144 2.49 20.84 -4.19
N THR A 145 3.45 21.12 -3.30
CA THR A 145 3.58 20.41 -2.02
C THR A 145 2.32 20.57 -1.17
N THR A 146 1.80 21.79 -1.02
CA THR A 146 0.56 22.03 -0.26
C THR A 146 -0.63 21.31 -0.87
N VAL A 147 -0.80 21.36 -2.19
CA VAL A 147 -1.87 20.63 -2.89
C VAL A 147 -1.74 19.13 -2.66
N THR A 148 -0.53 18.58 -2.71
CA THR A 148 -0.30 17.14 -2.50
C THR A 148 -0.68 16.71 -1.09
N ILE A 149 -0.27 17.47 -0.05
CA ILE A 149 -0.67 17.18 1.34
C ILE A 149 -2.19 17.28 1.49
N VAL A 150 -2.81 18.33 0.94
CA VAL A 150 -4.25 18.54 1.04
C VAL A 150 -5.01 17.40 0.37
N VAL A 151 -4.56 16.96 -0.81
CA VAL A 151 -5.13 15.80 -1.51
C VAL A 151 -4.93 14.53 -0.69
N MET A 152 -3.76 14.28 -0.11
CA MET A 152 -3.53 13.10 0.73
C MET A 152 -4.40 13.07 1.97
N VAL A 153 -4.47 14.18 2.69
CA VAL A 153 -5.33 14.33 3.86
C VAL A 153 -6.79 14.18 3.44
N ALA A 154 -7.22 14.81 2.35
CA ALA A 154 -8.57 14.66 1.82
C ALA A 154 -8.88 13.21 1.43
N VAL A 155 -7.97 12.51 0.75
CA VAL A 155 -8.15 11.11 0.37
C VAL A 155 -8.23 10.20 1.59
N VAL A 156 -7.38 10.38 2.58
CA VAL A 156 -7.42 9.57 3.82
C VAL A 156 -8.69 9.88 4.62
N HIS A 157 -9.05 11.15 4.79
CA HIS A 157 -10.26 11.54 5.49
C HIS A 157 -11.54 11.12 4.76
N THR A 158 -11.58 11.27 3.44
CA THR A 158 -12.71 10.80 2.63
C THR A 158 -12.79 9.30 2.67
N ALA A 159 -11.70 8.55 2.49
CA ALA A 159 -11.72 7.09 2.60
C ALA A 159 -12.20 6.61 3.98
N VAL A 160 -11.88 7.31 5.06
CA VAL A 160 -12.41 7.03 6.41
C VAL A 160 -13.90 7.40 6.54
N PHE A 161 -14.36 8.50 5.96
CA PHE A 161 -15.74 8.98 6.07
C PHE A 161 -16.72 8.32 5.10
N THR A 162 -16.31 8.07 3.85
CA THR A 162 -17.12 7.39 2.82
C THR A 162 -17.28 5.90 3.11
N MET A 163 -16.56 5.36 4.11
CA MET A 163 -16.77 4.01 4.64
C MET A 163 -17.98 3.90 5.57
N ARG A 164 -18.87 4.89 5.56
CA ARG A 164 -20.22 4.79 6.08
C ARG A 164 -21.20 5.14 4.97
N GLU A 165 -21.58 4.16 4.15
CA GLU A 165 -22.95 3.99 3.64
C GLU A 165 -23.06 2.73 2.77
N GLY A 166 -24.10 1.97 3.09
CA GLY A 166 -24.41 0.68 2.50
C GLY A 166 -25.31 -0.12 3.43
N ALA A 167 -26.33 0.54 4.02
CA ALA A 167 -27.53 -0.18 4.40
C ALA A 167 -28.08 -0.78 3.11
N VAL A 168 -27.91 -2.10 2.96
CA VAL A 168 -28.67 -2.87 1.97
C VAL A 168 -29.64 -3.70 2.77
N THR A 169 -30.85 -3.16 2.87
CA THR A 169 -32.11 -3.90 3.10
C THR A 169 -32.18 -5.14 2.22
#